data_AF-A0A7R9Z4Z9-F1
#
_entry.id   AF-A0A7R9Z4Z9-F1
#
_cell.length_a   1.000
_cell.length_b   1.000
_cell.length_c   1.000
_cell.angle_alpha   90.00
_cell.angle_beta   90.00
_cell.angle_gamma   90.00
#
_symmetry.space_group_name_H-M   'P 1'
#
loop_
_entity.id
_entity.type
_entity.pdbx_description
1 polymer ?
#
loop_
_entity_poly.entity_id
_entity_poly.type
_entity_poly.pdbx_seq_one_letter_code
_entity_poly.pdbx_strand_id
1 'polypeptide(L)'
;RGTAQLRTRRVACPLAAMARDEALDLAQGSATACLGCMLAPKMPEVPETKGEKQPNNKRLQQQALPACKPVMDAVWVVFIFLAIGAVMLPIGAVCLSYGLQPNEALVRYDQTCFANPEVAAGSNSERLAAAWAAEASGNAETELACTVELQILEDMPAPVYFFYELSGFYQNNYRYVESRSYEQLVELEGADTGMCSPQRYYDGNESRPINPCGLTAWSFFNDTFALSLRRGDGGVQLLDVQTEGIASSSDRSHMYANYTATWFNPLLNSLRGGDNLTVPVGASDAFMIWMRL
;
A
#
# COMPACT_ATOMS: atom_id res chain seq x y z
N ARG A 1 -19.95 -28.64 -5.67
CA ARG A 1 -21.21 -28.93 -4.95
C ARG A 1 -20.91 -28.83 -3.46
N GLY A 2 -21.49 -27.85 -2.77
CA GLY A 2 -21.40 -27.68 -1.32
C GLY A 2 -21.88 -26.29 -0.93
N THR A 3 -22.99 -26.21 -0.20
CA THR A 3 -23.58 -25.00 0.37
C THR A 3 -23.13 -24.86 1.83
N ALA A 4 -22.60 -23.70 2.21
CA ALA A 4 -22.28 -23.37 3.59
C ALA A 4 -23.21 -22.26 4.08
N GLN A 5 -23.91 -22.50 5.19
CA GLN A 5 -24.72 -21.50 5.89
C GLN A 5 -23.93 -20.92 7.06
N LEU A 6 -23.89 -19.59 7.14
CA LEU A 6 -23.24 -18.85 8.21
C LEU A 6 -24.28 -18.48 9.29
N ARG A 7 -24.08 -18.95 10.53
CA ARG A 7 -24.87 -18.55 11.71
C ARG A 7 -23.94 -17.94 12.73
N THR A 8 -24.14 -16.68 13.09
CA THR A 8 -23.35 -15.99 14.11
C THR A 8 -23.99 -16.14 15.49
N ARG A 9 -23.17 -16.46 16.50
CA ARG A 9 -23.52 -16.36 17.93
C ARG A 9 -22.46 -15.50 18.62
N ARG A 10 -22.88 -14.49 19.39
CA ARG A 10 -22.02 -13.77 20.33
C ARG A 10 -21.60 -14.71 21.45
N VAL A 11 -20.30 -14.86 21.67
CA VAL A 11 -19.76 -15.62 22.81
C VAL A 11 -19.28 -14.61 23.86
N ALA A 12 -19.90 -14.66 25.03
CA ALA A 12 -19.44 -14.01 26.25
C ALA A 12 -18.26 -14.81 26.83
N CYS A 13 -17.24 -14.11 27.32
CA CYS A 13 -16.05 -14.71 27.91
C CYS A 13 -16.38 -15.32 29.28
N PRO A 14 -16.07 -16.61 29.53
CA PRO A 14 -16.31 -17.23 30.83
C PRO A 14 -15.12 -16.96 31.76
N LEU A 15 -15.38 -16.31 32.90
CA LEU A 15 -14.48 -16.35 34.05
C LEU A 15 -14.52 -17.75 34.67
N ALA A 16 -13.39 -18.46 34.58
CA ALA A 16 -13.20 -19.72 35.25
C ALA A 16 -12.96 -19.51 36.75
N ALA A 17 -13.80 -20.16 37.56
CA ALA A 17 -13.50 -20.55 38.92
C ALA A 17 -13.19 -22.05 38.91
N MET A 18 -12.05 -22.46 39.47
CA MET A 18 -11.90 -23.81 40.03
C MET A 18 -11.17 -23.72 41.36
N ALA A 19 -11.79 -24.38 42.33
CA ALA A 19 -11.47 -24.46 43.74
C ALA A 19 -10.38 -25.52 44.01
N ARG A 20 -9.59 -25.28 45.06
CA ARG A 20 -9.42 -26.10 46.28
C ARG A 20 -8.84 -27.50 46.11
N ASP A 21 -7.72 -27.72 46.79
CA ASP A 21 -7.51 -28.91 47.63
C ASP A 21 -6.94 -28.45 48.99
N GLU A 22 -7.58 -28.92 50.07
CA GLU A 22 -7.07 -28.96 51.45
C GLU A 22 -6.16 -30.22 51.58
N ALA A 23 -5.24 -30.44 52.53
CA ALA A 23 -5.27 -30.15 53.96
C ALA A 23 -3.92 -30.50 54.64
N LEU A 24 -3.72 -29.92 55.85
CA LEU A 24 -2.90 -30.36 57.01
C LEU A 24 -1.36 -30.44 56.85
N ASP A 25 -0.49 -30.03 57.77
CA ASP A 25 -0.52 -29.54 59.18
C ASP A 25 0.95 -29.13 59.45
N LEU A 26 1.37 -28.04 60.11
CA LEU A 26 1.38 -27.78 61.55
C LEU A 26 2.31 -26.57 61.79
N ALA A 27 1.83 -25.55 62.51
CA ALA A 27 2.55 -24.76 63.55
C ALA A 27 1.96 -23.34 63.68
N GLN A 28 0.98 -23.23 64.58
CA GLN A 28 0.81 -22.20 65.63
C GLN A 28 1.53 -20.85 65.37
N GLY A 29 0.87 -19.71 65.23
CA GLY A 29 -0.36 -19.25 65.87
C GLY A 29 -0.04 -18.01 66.72
N SER A 30 -0.27 -16.81 66.18
CA SER A 30 -0.95 -15.72 66.89
C SER A 30 -1.23 -14.58 65.91
N ALA A 31 -2.51 -14.25 65.81
CA ALA A 31 -3.09 -13.31 64.87
C ALA A 31 -2.64 -11.86 65.10
N THR A 32 -2.51 -11.11 64.01
CA THR A 32 -2.91 -9.70 64.01
C THR A 32 -3.47 -9.36 62.65
N ALA A 33 -4.79 -9.26 62.60
CA ALA A 33 -5.54 -8.72 61.49
C ALA A 33 -5.14 -7.26 61.28
N CYS A 34 -4.67 -6.88 60.09
CA CYS A 34 -4.77 -5.50 59.64
C CYS A 34 -6.19 -5.25 59.13
N LEU A 35 -7.09 -5.18 60.11
CA LEU A 35 -8.36 -4.49 60.05
C LEU A 35 -8.05 -3.01 59.73
N GLY A 36 -8.18 -2.65 58.46
CA GLY A 36 -7.90 -1.30 57.96
C GLY A 36 -9.08 -0.67 57.23
N CYS A 37 -10.32 -1.10 57.48
CA CYS A 37 -11.47 -0.23 57.24
C CYS A 37 -11.41 0.87 58.31
N MET A 38 -10.81 2.02 57.99
CA MET A 38 -11.08 3.23 58.76
C MET A 38 -12.57 3.54 58.63
N LEU A 39 -13.35 3.13 59.62
CA LEU A 39 -14.65 3.70 59.90
C LEU A 39 -14.42 5.18 60.15
N ALA A 40 -14.79 6.01 59.18
CA ALA A 40 -14.85 7.45 59.36
C ALA A 40 -15.75 7.74 60.59
N PRO A 41 -15.33 8.59 61.53
CA PRO A 41 -16.16 8.93 62.68
C PRO A 41 -17.48 9.50 62.18
N LYS A 42 -18.60 9.00 62.74
CA LYS A 42 -19.94 9.50 62.40
C LYS A 42 -20.01 10.97 62.83
N MET A 43 -20.00 11.87 61.86
CA MET A 43 -20.16 13.30 62.09
C MET A 43 -21.52 13.56 62.75
N PRO A 44 -21.61 14.51 63.71
CA PRO A 44 -22.87 14.87 64.33
C PRO A 44 -23.84 15.42 63.27
N GLU A 45 -25.09 14.96 63.30
CA GLU A 45 -26.15 15.48 62.43
C GLU A 45 -26.40 16.96 62.74
N VAL A 46 -26.09 17.81 61.77
CA VAL A 46 -26.47 19.23 61.76
C VAL A 46 -27.93 19.30 61.26
N PRO A 47 -28.84 20.00 61.97
CA PRO A 47 -30.24 20.09 61.53
C PRO A 47 -30.32 20.85 60.20
N GLU A 48 -31.05 20.28 59.23
CA GLU A 48 -31.23 20.85 57.90
C GLU A 48 -31.94 22.22 57.96
N THR A 49 -31.21 23.28 57.65
CA THR A 49 -31.81 24.57 57.26
C THR A 49 -32.32 24.45 55.83
N LYS A 50 -33.65 24.39 55.68
CA LYS A 50 -34.36 24.49 54.38
C LYS A 50 -33.98 25.79 53.66
N GLY A 51 -33.22 25.69 52.58
CA GLY A 51 -32.98 26.84 51.70
C GLY A 51 -31.90 26.74 50.63
N GLU A 52 -31.23 25.60 50.41
CA GLU A 52 -30.07 25.53 49.50
C GLU A 52 -30.36 24.65 48.26
N LYS A 53 -30.16 25.18 47.05
CA LYS A 53 -30.31 24.45 45.79
C LYS A 53 -29.16 23.45 45.64
N GLN A 54 -29.34 22.24 46.17
CA GLN A 54 -28.32 21.20 46.08
C GLN A 54 -28.16 20.69 44.63
N PRO A 55 -26.91 20.44 44.18
CA PRO A 55 -26.65 19.88 42.87
C PRO A 55 -27.18 18.45 42.78
N ASN A 56 -27.66 18.08 41.60
CA ASN A 56 -28.36 16.83 41.36
C ASN A 56 -27.40 15.62 41.58
N ASN A 57 -27.81 14.70 42.45
CA ASN A 57 -26.97 13.62 42.98
C ASN A 57 -26.93 12.41 42.03
N LYS A 58 -26.47 12.64 40.79
CA LYS A 58 -26.24 11.58 39.80
C LYS A 58 -24.75 11.28 39.71
N ARG A 59 -24.36 10.00 39.72
CA ARG A 59 -22.96 9.53 39.69
C ARG A 59 -22.16 10.09 38.51
N LEU A 60 -22.80 10.29 37.36
CA LEU A 60 -22.18 10.91 36.18
C LEU A 60 -21.88 12.40 36.42
N GLN A 61 -22.81 13.15 37.01
CA GLN A 61 -22.64 14.58 37.30
C GLN A 61 -21.64 14.83 38.43
N GLN A 62 -21.53 13.88 39.36
CA GLN A 62 -20.55 13.90 40.45
C GLN A 62 -19.22 13.23 40.08
N GLN A 63 -19.06 12.76 38.85
CA GLN A 63 -17.85 12.09 38.37
C GLN A 63 -17.43 10.88 39.24
N ALA A 64 -18.40 10.19 39.84
CA ALA A 64 -18.24 9.05 40.74
C ALA A 64 -18.65 7.72 40.08
N LEU A 65 -18.41 7.61 38.77
CA LEU A 65 -18.56 6.35 38.06
C LEU A 65 -17.49 5.34 38.50
N PRO A 66 -17.80 4.04 38.57
CA PRO A 66 -16.80 3.02 38.85
C PRO A 66 -15.75 3.03 37.75
N ALA A 67 -14.51 3.34 38.11
CA ALA A 67 -13.38 3.34 37.20
C ALA A 67 -12.28 2.46 37.80
N CYS A 68 -11.75 1.53 36.99
CA CYS A 68 -10.49 0.88 37.31
C CYS A 68 -9.37 1.88 37.02
N LYS A 69 -8.56 2.21 38.03
CA LYS A 69 -7.39 3.08 37.89
C LYS A 69 -6.13 2.23 38.06
N PRO A 70 -5.66 1.53 37.02
CA PRO A 70 -4.46 0.73 37.15
C PRO A 70 -3.26 1.66 37.35
N VAL A 71 -2.62 1.56 38.52
CA VAL A 71 -1.33 2.18 38.77
C VAL A 71 -0.29 1.15 38.34
N MET A 72 0.47 1.45 37.28
CA MET A 72 1.53 0.57 36.80
C MET A 72 2.75 0.71 37.72
N ASP A 73 2.97 -0.32 38.52
CA ASP A 73 4.20 -0.46 39.28
C ASP A 73 5.35 -0.94 38.38
N ALA A 74 6.59 -0.61 38.74
CA ALA A 74 7.79 -0.92 37.95
C ALA A 74 7.94 -2.42 37.67
N VAL A 75 7.53 -3.27 38.62
CA VAL A 75 7.57 -4.73 38.49
C VAL A 75 6.68 -5.20 37.34
N TRP A 76 5.44 -4.70 37.26
CA TRP A 76 4.50 -5.07 36.18
C TRP A 76 5.00 -4.62 34.82
N VAL A 77 5.61 -3.43 34.75
CA VAL A 77 6.18 -2.90 33.52
C VAL A 77 7.30 -3.80 33.00
N VAL A 78 8.20 -4.27 33.88
CA VAL A 78 9.28 -5.20 33.50
C VAL A 78 8.72 -6.52 32.94
N PHE A 79 7.71 -7.11 33.58
CA PHE A 79 7.09 -8.34 33.08
C PHE A 79 6.44 -8.17 31.71
N ILE A 80 5.73 -7.06 31.48
CA ILE A 80 5.09 -6.77 30.19
C ILE A 80 6.16 -6.63 29.10
N PHE A 81 7.24 -5.89 29.35
CA PHE A 81 8.32 -5.74 28.37
C PHE A 81 9.03 -7.06 28.09
N LEU A 82 9.27 -7.91 29.11
CA LEU A 82 9.84 -9.23 28.91
C LEU A 82 8.92 -10.13 28.08
N ALA A 83 7.61 -10.09 28.32
CA ALA A 83 6.63 -10.85 27.55
C ALA A 83 6.58 -10.39 26.08
N ILE A 84 6.57 -9.07 25.83
CA ILE A 84 6.63 -8.52 24.47
C ILE A 84 7.93 -8.93 23.79
N GLY A 85 9.07 -8.82 24.48
CA GLY A 85 10.38 -9.23 23.95
C GLY A 85 10.42 -10.72 23.59
N ALA A 86 9.91 -11.59 24.47
CA ALA A 86 9.86 -13.02 24.23
C ALA A 86 9.03 -13.41 22.99
N VAL A 87 8.03 -12.60 22.61
CA VAL A 87 7.21 -12.81 21.41
C VAL A 87 7.81 -12.12 20.18
N MET A 88 8.29 -10.89 20.32
CA MET A 88 8.79 -10.09 19.19
C MET A 88 10.15 -10.57 18.68
N LEU A 89 11.02 -11.09 19.54
CA LEU A 89 12.34 -11.62 19.12
C LEU A 89 12.24 -12.81 18.16
N PRO A 90 11.46 -13.88 18.43
CA PRO A 90 11.34 -14.98 17.48
C PRO A 90 10.63 -14.56 16.19
N ILE A 91 9.61 -13.71 16.27
CA ILE A 91 8.93 -13.16 15.07
C ILE A 91 9.94 -12.36 14.23
N GLY A 92 10.73 -11.48 14.85
CA GLY A 92 11.76 -10.70 14.19
C GLY A 92 12.84 -11.57 13.55
N ALA A 93 13.27 -12.64 14.21
CA ALA A 93 14.24 -13.59 13.66
C ALA A 93 13.70 -14.32 12.41
N VAL A 94 12.43 -14.75 12.45
CA VAL A 94 11.76 -15.37 11.29
C VAL A 94 11.63 -14.36 10.15
N CYS A 95 11.12 -13.15 10.42
CA CYS A 95 11.00 -12.09 9.41
C CYS A 95 12.35 -11.73 8.79
N LEU A 96 13.42 -11.64 9.58
CA LEU A 96 14.76 -11.36 9.07
C LEU A 96 15.26 -12.51 8.18
N SER A 97 15.04 -13.76 8.59
CA SER A 97 15.46 -14.93 7.79
C SER A 97 14.82 -14.96 6.41
N TYR A 98 13.52 -14.65 6.31
CA TYR A 98 12.82 -14.56 5.03
C TYR A 98 13.14 -13.27 4.27
N GLY A 99 13.45 -12.17 4.97
CA GLY A 99 13.80 -10.89 4.34
C GLY A 99 15.19 -10.88 3.68
N LEU A 100 16.08 -11.79 4.05
CA LEU A 100 17.43 -11.92 3.48
C LEU A 100 17.54 -12.94 2.33
N GLN A 101 16.47 -13.67 2.02
CA GLN A 101 16.44 -14.69 0.96
C GLN A 101 16.25 -14.16 -0.47
N PRO A 102 15.54 -13.04 -0.73
CA PRO A 102 15.32 -12.59 -2.10
C PRO A 102 16.62 -12.17 -2.79
N ASN A 103 16.84 -12.72 -3.98
CA ASN A 103 17.92 -12.33 -4.86
C ASN A 103 17.40 -11.29 -5.85
N GLU A 104 17.97 -10.09 -5.80
CA GLU A 104 17.58 -8.95 -6.65
C GLU A 104 18.76 -8.56 -7.55
N ALA A 105 18.47 -8.30 -8.81
CA ALA A 105 19.44 -7.78 -9.76
C ALA A 105 18.88 -6.50 -10.37
N LEU A 106 19.63 -5.40 -10.26
CA LEU A 106 19.23 -4.08 -10.74
C LEU A 106 20.23 -3.59 -11.77
N VAL A 107 19.72 -3.07 -12.88
CA VAL A 107 20.53 -2.37 -13.88
C VAL A 107 19.83 -1.10 -14.33
N ARG A 108 20.60 -0.03 -14.46
CA ARG A 108 20.12 1.28 -14.84
C ARG A 108 20.41 1.53 -16.31
N TYR A 109 19.38 1.90 -17.09
CA TYR A 109 19.48 2.02 -18.56
C TYR A 109 19.20 3.42 -19.12
N ASP A 110 18.84 4.39 -18.28
CA ASP A 110 18.49 5.78 -18.67
C ASP A 110 19.61 6.57 -19.37
N GLN A 111 20.86 6.10 -19.29
CA GLN A 111 22.02 6.76 -19.90
C GLN A 111 22.65 5.94 -21.03
N THR A 112 22.29 4.66 -21.17
CA THR A 112 22.98 3.73 -22.09
C THR A 112 22.24 3.52 -23.39
N CYS A 113 20.95 3.86 -23.43
CA CYS A 113 20.05 3.53 -24.54
C CYS A 113 19.94 4.65 -25.57
N PHE A 114 21.10 5.10 -26.06
CA PHE A 114 21.19 6.09 -27.13
C PHE A 114 22.24 5.66 -28.15
N ALA A 115 21.88 5.69 -29.44
CA ALA A 115 22.81 5.35 -30.52
C ALA A 115 24.06 6.26 -30.56
N ASN A 116 23.92 7.52 -30.14
CA ASN A 116 25.03 8.47 -30.06
C ASN A 116 25.63 8.52 -28.64
N PRO A 117 26.89 8.09 -28.43
CA PRO A 117 27.53 8.09 -27.11
C PRO A 117 27.75 9.50 -26.53
N GLU A 118 27.82 10.55 -27.35
CA GLU A 118 27.91 11.93 -26.86
C GLU A 118 26.60 12.38 -26.20
N VAL A 119 25.45 12.00 -26.78
CA VAL A 119 24.13 12.26 -26.20
C VAL A 119 23.94 11.45 -24.92
N ALA A 120 24.37 10.18 -24.94
CA ALA A 120 24.39 9.33 -23.76
C ALA A 120 25.17 9.99 -22.60
N ALA A 121 26.33 10.60 -22.87
CA ALA A 121 27.15 11.30 -21.87
C ALA A 121 26.66 12.72 -21.53
N GLY A 122 25.68 13.24 -22.28
CA GLY A 122 25.15 14.59 -22.14
C GLY A 122 24.26 14.80 -20.91
N SER A 123 23.70 16.01 -20.84
CA SER A 123 22.69 16.42 -19.86
C SER A 123 21.34 15.73 -20.10
N ASN A 124 20.49 15.69 -19.07
CA ASN A 124 19.13 15.14 -19.20
C ASN A 124 18.29 15.87 -20.27
N SER A 125 18.53 17.16 -20.49
CA SER A 125 17.87 17.93 -21.55
C SER A 125 18.27 17.48 -22.95
N GLU A 126 19.53 17.12 -23.16
CA GLU A 126 20.02 16.64 -24.46
C GLU A 126 19.50 15.23 -24.75
N ARG A 127 19.51 14.35 -23.75
CA ARG A 127 18.90 13.01 -23.84
C ARG A 127 17.41 13.07 -24.16
N LEU A 128 16.69 13.94 -23.45
CA LEU A 128 15.27 14.18 -23.72
C LEU A 128 15.07 14.66 -25.17
N ALA A 129 15.79 15.69 -25.61
CA ALA A 129 15.68 16.20 -26.97
C ALA A 129 15.96 15.13 -28.04
N ALA A 130 16.94 14.26 -27.81
CA ALA A 130 17.24 13.15 -28.72
C ALA A 130 16.12 12.10 -28.74
N ALA A 131 15.56 11.74 -27.58
CA ALA A 131 14.42 10.82 -27.51
C ALA A 131 13.21 11.36 -28.29
N TRP A 132 12.88 12.64 -28.10
CA TRP A 132 11.82 13.31 -28.86
C TRP A 132 12.09 13.37 -30.36
N ALA A 133 13.35 13.57 -30.78
CA ALA A 133 13.73 13.60 -32.18
C ALA A 133 13.60 12.22 -32.85
N ALA A 134 14.02 11.15 -32.16
CA ALA A 134 13.92 9.76 -32.64
C ALA A 134 12.46 9.30 -32.79
N GLU A 135 11.62 9.68 -31.82
CA GLU A 135 10.19 9.39 -31.84
C GLU A 135 9.48 10.20 -32.95
N ALA A 136 9.85 11.47 -33.16
CA ALA A 136 9.32 12.30 -34.25
C ALA A 136 9.73 11.82 -35.66
N SER A 137 10.89 11.16 -35.80
CA SER A 137 11.35 10.58 -37.07
C SER A 137 10.68 9.23 -37.38
N GLY A 138 9.96 8.65 -36.40
CA GLY A 138 9.38 7.30 -36.51
C GLY A 138 10.41 6.18 -36.36
N ASN A 139 11.63 6.49 -35.91
CA ASN A 139 12.73 5.55 -35.75
C ASN A 139 13.08 5.29 -34.27
N ALA A 140 12.22 5.65 -33.30
CA ALA A 140 12.50 5.44 -31.88
C ALA A 140 12.91 3.99 -31.57
N GLU A 141 12.20 3.01 -32.13
CA GLU A 141 12.50 1.58 -31.99
C GLU A 141 13.90 1.18 -32.46
N THR A 142 14.54 1.94 -33.36
CA THR A 142 15.89 1.62 -33.86
C THR A 142 16.95 2.54 -33.27
N GLU A 143 16.64 3.80 -32.99
CA GLU A 143 17.58 4.81 -32.48
C GLU A 143 17.70 4.80 -30.95
N LEU A 144 16.67 4.33 -30.24
CA LEU A 144 16.63 4.23 -28.77
C LEU A 144 16.70 2.78 -28.26
N ALA A 145 16.59 1.78 -29.14
CA ALA A 145 16.78 0.40 -28.74
C ALA A 145 18.22 0.13 -28.31
N CYS A 146 18.35 -0.60 -27.21
CA CYS A 146 19.63 -0.92 -26.59
C CYS A 146 19.60 -2.32 -25.99
N THR A 147 20.78 -2.87 -25.74
CA THR A 147 20.94 -4.09 -24.96
C THR A 147 21.74 -3.76 -23.72
N VAL A 148 21.19 -4.10 -22.56
CA VAL A 148 21.81 -3.88 -21.27
C VAL A 148 22.05 -5.24 -20.63
N GLU A 149 23.29 -5.47 -20.17
CA GLU A 149 23.66 -6.72 -19.53
C GLU A 149 23.34 -6.67 -18.03
N LEU A 150 22.44 -7.56 -17.59
CA LEU A 150 22.13 -7.77 -16.18
C LEU A 150 22.95 -8.94 -15.64
N GLN A 151 23.75 -8.71 -14.61
CA GLN A 151 24.55 -9.77 -13.97
C GLN A 151 23.74 -10.43 -12.85
N ILE A 152 23.35 -11.68 -13.08
CA ILE A 152 22.70 -12.53 -12.07
C ILE A 152 23.79 -13.39 -11.43
N LEU A 153 24.15 -13.07 -10.19
CA LEU A 153 25.26 -13.73 -9.47
C LEU A 153 24.83 -15.05 -8.83
N GLU A 154 23.54 -15.18 -8.52
CA GLU A 154 22.97 -16.33 -7.82
C GLU A 154 21.71 -16.82 -8.53
N ASP A 155 21.43 -18.12 -8.41
CA ASP A 155 20.24 -18.72 -9.00
C ASP A 155 18.96 -18.13 -8.39
N MET A 156 18.03 -17.72 -9.24
CA MET A 156 16.72 -17.20 -8.84
C MET A 156 15.65 -18.30 -8.95
N PRO A 157 15.15 -18.87 -7.84
CA PRO A 157 14.08 -19.86 -7.89
C PRO A 157 12.77 -19.20 -8.35
N ALA A 158 11.95 -19.95 -9.09
CA ALA A 158 10.64 -19.48 -9.52
C ALA A 158 9.69 -19.26 -8.32
N PRO A 159 8.77 -18.27 -8.37
CA PRO A 159 8.53 -17.33 -9.47
C PRO A 159 9.51 -16.15 -9.50
N VAL A 160 9.96 -15.78 -10.69
CA VAL A 160 10.80 -14.60 -10.92
C VAL A 160 9.91 -13.46 -11.42
N TYR A 161 10.07 -12.28 -10.82
CA TYR A 161 9.33 -11.08 -11.19
C TYR A 161 10.28 -10.06 -11.82
N PHE A 162 9.78 -9.37 -12.84
CA PHE A 162 10.50 -8.28 -13.49
C PHE A 162 9.78 -6.96 -13.17
N PHE A 163 10.53 -5.98 -12.71
CA PHE A 163 10.02 -4.65 -12.36
C PHE A 163 10.83 -3.59 -13.09
N TYR A 164 10.16 -2.50 -13.48
CA TYR A 164 10.82 -1.26 -13.86
C TYR A 164 10.79 -0.30 -12.67
N GLU A 165 11.83 0.52 -12.54
CA GLU A 165 11.94 1.52 -11.48
C GLU A 165 12.07 2.91 -12.09
N LEU A 166 11.27 3.85 -11.60
CA LEU A 166 11.34 5.26 -11.97
C LEU A 166 11.86 6.07 -10.79
N SER A 167 13.03 6.70 -10.98
CA SER A 167 13.60 7.63 -10.00
C SER A 167 13.32 9.08 -10.40
N GLY A 168 12.93 9.91 -9.42
CA GLY A 168 12.66 11.34 -9.64
C GLY A 168 11.29 11.63 -10.28
N PHE A 169 10.40 10.64 -10.35
CA PHE A 169 9.02 10.79 -10.82
C PHE A 169 8.05 10.81 -9.62
N TYR A 170 7.51 11.99 -9.28
CA TYR A 170 6.69 12.18 -8.08
C TYR A 170 5.20 11.91 -8.33
N GLN A 171 4.86 10.62 -8.39
CA GLN A 171 3.46 10.15 -8.51
C GLN A 171 2.57 10.58 -7.34
N ASN A 172 3.15 10.87 -6.17
CA ASN A 172 2.42 11.29 -4.98
C ASN A 172 2.06 12.79 -4.93
N ASN A 173 2.32 13.55 -5.99
CA ASN A 173 1.92 14.95 -6.04
C ASN A 173 0.39 15.09 -6.01
N TYR A 174 -0.15 15.96 -5.13
CA TYR A 174 -1.60 16.14 -4.97
C TYR A 174 -2.34 16.33 -6.31
N ARG A 175 -1.86 17.23 -7.17
CA ARG A 175 -2.50 17.50 -8.48
C ARG A 175 -2.38 16.32 -9.44
N TYR A 176 -1.33 15.52 -9.32
CA TYR A 176 -1.14 14.34 -10.15
C TYR A 176 -2.10 13.21 -9.72
N VAL A 177 -2.20 12.96 -8.40
CA VAL A 177 -3.09 11.94 -7.82
C VAL A 177 -4.57 12.27 -8.03
N GLU A 178 -4.91 13.56 -7.96
CA GLU A 178 -6.26 14.08 -8.16
C GLU A 178 -6.68 14.03 -9.63
N SER A 179 -5.74 14.16 -10.56
CA SER A 179 -6.00 14.24 -12.01
C SER A 179 -6.27 12.86 -12.63
N ARG A 180 -7.44 12.31 -12.32
CA ARG A 180 -8.02 11.08 -12.89
C ARG A 180 -9.53 11.02 -12.63
N SER A 181 -10.25 10.22 -13.41
CA SER A 181 -11.66 9.89 -13.18
C SER A 181 -11.81 8.40 -12.91
N TYR A 182 -12.17 8.05 -11.66
CA TYR A 182 -12.46 6.65 -11.32
C TYR A 182 -13.74 6.15 -11.98
N GLU A 183 -14.74 7.01 -12.11
CA GLU A 183 -16.00 6.67 -12.77
C GLU A 183 -15.72 6.25 -14.22
N GLN A 184 -14.89 7.00 -14.94
CA GLN A 184 -14.54 6.69 -16.33
C GLN A 184 -13.82 5.35 -16.48
N LEU A 185 -12.99 4.96 -15.51
CA LEU A 185 -12.29 3.67 -15.52
C LEU A 185 -13.27 2.50 -15.33
N VAL A 186 -14.31 2.68 -14.51
CA VAL A 186 -15.30 1.64 -14.20
C VAL A 186 -16.42 1.60 -15.24
N GLU A 187 -16.84 2.74 -15.79
CA GLU A 187 -17.92 2.86 -16.75
C GLU A 187 -17.77 4.12 -17.60
N LEU A 188 -18.02 4.01 -18.91
CA LEU A 188 -17.83 5.14 -19.83
C LEU A 188 -18.99 6.15 -19.79
N GLU A 189 -20.22 5.67 -19.59
CA GLU A 189 -21.41 6.51 -19.69
C GLU A 189 -21.62 7.34 -18.43
N GLY A 190 -21.79 8.65 -18.59
CA GLY A 190 -22.13 9.56 -17.48
C GLY A 190 -20.98 9.86 -16.51
N ALA A 191 -19.77 9.35 -16.75
CA ALA A 191 -18.63 9.55 -15.86
C ALA A 191 -18.26 11.02 -15.65
N ASP A 192 -18.13 11.44 -14.39
CA ASP A 192 -17.62 12.76 -14.05
C ASP A 192 -16.12 12.85 -14.34
N THR A 193 -15.75 13.83 -15.16
CA THR A 193 -14.38 14.12 -15.57
C THR A 193 -13.88 15.47 -15.04
N GLY A 194 -14.58 16.06 -14.07
CA GLY A 194 -14.24 17.36 -13.47
C GLY A 194 -12.84 17.43 -12.90
N MET A 195 -12.36 16.32 -12.31
CA MET A 195 -11.05 16.25 -11.65
C MET A 195 -9.90 15.96 -12.63
N CYS A 196 -10.17 15.59 -13.89
CA CYS A 196 -9.14 15.26 -14.89
C CYS A 196 -8.33 16.45 -15.42
N SER A 197 -8.46 17.64 -14.84
CA SER A 197 -7.68 18.82 -15.25
C SER A 197 -6.19 18.62 -14.97
N PRO A 198 -5.27 19.14 -15.83
CA PRO A 198 -5.52 19.83 -17.09
C PRO A 198 -5.86 18.88 -18.25
N GLN A 199 -5.56 17.59 -18.12
CA GLN A 199 -5.60 16.62 -19.21
C GLN A 199 -6.97 15.96 -19.39
N ARG A 200 -8.01 16.81 -19.50
CA ARG A 200 -9.40 16.40 -19.72
C ARG A 200 -9.75 16.30 -21.20
N TYR A 201 -9.20 17.20 -22.01
CA TYR A 201 -9.50 17.36 -23.42
C TYR A 201 -8.22 17.36 -24.25
N TYR A 202 -8.27 16.69 -25.40
CA TYR A 202 -7.14 16.61 -26.31
C TYR A 202 -6.91 17.98 -26.96
N ASP A 203 -5.69 18.51 -26.86
CA ASP A 203 -5.32 19.87 -27.28
C ASP A 203 -6.23 20.98 -26.72
N GLY A 204 -6.88 20.74 -25.57
CA GLY A 204 -7.84 21.69 -24.97
C GLY A 204 -9.17 21.82 -25.73
N ASN A 205 -9.46 20.95 -26.69
CA ASN A 205 -10.70 21.00 -27.46
C ASN A 205 -11.80 20.16 -26.79
N GLU A 206 -12.86 20.82 -26.33
CA GLU A 206 -14.01 20.18 -25.66
C GLU A 206 -14.72 19.12 -26.52
N SER A 207 -14.61 19.19 -27.85
CA SER A 207 -15.15 18.17 -28.77
C SER A 207 -14.33 16.88 -28.79
N ARG A 208 -13.18 16.84 -28.12
CA ARG A 208 -12.26 15.69 -28.06
C ARG A 208 -11.95 15.34 -26.60
N PRO A 209 -12.93 14.82 -25.84
CA PRO A 209 -12.68 14.33 -24.48
C PRO A 209 -11.70 13.16 -24.50
N ILE A 210 -10.69 13.23 -23.64
CA ILE A 210 -9.70 12.16 -23.47
C ILE A 210 -10.34 11.05 -22.65
N ASN A 211 -10.06 9.81 -23.03
CA ASN A 211 -10.51 8.64 -22.30
C ASN A 211 -9.47 7.52 -22.40
N PRO A 212 -8.90 7.05 -21.28
CA PRO A 212 -9.04 7.56 -19.91
C PRO A 212 -8.36 8.93 -19.71
N CYS A 213 -9.01 9.85 -18.99
CA CYS A 213 -8.54 11.22 -18.76
C CYS A 213 -7.65 11.39 -17.52
N GLY A 214 -6.95 12.52 -17.49
CA GLY A 214 -6.14 12.95 -16.36
C GLY A 214 -4.63 12.68 -16.51
N LEU A 215 -3.83 13.39 -15.72
CA LEU A 215 -2.36 13.33 -15.79
C LEU A 215 -1.81 11.95 -15.45
N THR A 216 -2.46 11.22 -14.54
CA THR A 216 -2.02 9.87 -14.17
C THR A 216 -2.04 8.96 -15.39
N ALA A 217 -3.20 8.88 -16.06
CA ALA A 217 -3.35 8.06 -17.26
C ALA A 217 -2.46 8.57 -18.39
N TRP A 218 -2.40 9.89 -18.61
CA TRP A 218 -1.68 10.49 -19.73
C TRP A 218 -0.17 10.24 -19.73
N SER A 219 0.41 10.06 -18.54
CA SER A 219 1.85 9.77 -18.37
C SER A 219 2.17 8.28 -18.32
N PHE A 220 1.29 7.43 -18.88
CA PHE A 220 1.48 5.97 -18.92
C PHE A 220 2.84 5.56 -19.46
N PHE A 221 3.60 4.78 -18.69
CA PHE A 221 4.93 4.33 -19.07
C PHE A 221 4.94 3.56 -20.40
N ASN A 222 5.92 3.83 -21.26
CA ASN A 222 5.93 3.40 -22.66
C ASN A 222 7.15 2.60 -23.12
N ASP A 223 8.12 2.30 -22.24
CA ASP A 223 9.23 1.46 -22.67
C ASP A 223 8.80 -0.01 -22.78
N THR A 224 9.39 -0.72 -23.72
CA THR A 224 9.18 -2.15 -23.93
C THR A 224 10.44 -2.93 -23.59
N PHE A 225 10.27 -4.11 -22.98
CA PHE A 225 11.39 -4.93 -22.52
C PHE A 225 11.31 -6.33 -23.14
N ALA A 226 12.46 -6.82 -23.62
CA ALA A 226 12.65 -8.19 -24.04
C ALA A 226 13.85 -8.78 -23.28
N LEU A 227 13.65 -9.91 -22.60
CA LEU A 227 14.68 -10.56 -21.81
C LEU A 227 15.27 -11.75 -22.55
N SER A 228 16.59 -11.86 -22.52
CA SER A 228 17.29 -13.03 -23.05
C SER A 228 18.39 -13.47 -22.08
N LEU A 229 18.52 -14.78 -21.92
CA LEU A 229 19.54 -15.41 -21.10
C LEU A 229 20.70 -15.84 -21.99
N ARG A 230 21.89 -15.28 -21.73
CA ARG A 230 23.13 -15.75 -22.33
C ARG A 230 23.69 -16.89 -21.49
N ARG A 231 23.74 -18.11 -22.04
CA ARG A 231 24.32 -19.27 -21.38
C ARG A 231 25.84 -19.28 -21.53
N GLY A 232 26.52 -20.00 -20.63
CA GLY A 232 27.99 -20.12 -20.63
C GLY A 232 28.59 -20.79 -21.88
N ASP A 233 27.78 -21.49 -22.68
CA ASP A 233 28.15 -22.05 -23.98
C ASP A 233 28.07 -21.03 -25.13
N GLY A 234 27.70 -19.78 -24.84
CA GLY A 234 27.50 -18.71 -25.82
C GLY A 234 26.11 -18.71 -26.48
N GLY A 235 25.24 -19.66 -26.14
CA GLY A 235 23.86 -19.70 -26.61
C GLY A 235 23.02 -18.58 -25.99
N VAL A 236 22.15 -17.97 -26.79
CA VAL A 236 21.16 -16.98 -26.33
C VAL A 236 19.78 -17.63 -26.33
N GLN A 237 19.13 -17.64 -25.17
CA GLN A 237 17.77 -18.12 -25.01
C GLN A 237 16.85 -16.93 -24.73
N LEU A 238 15.84 -16.72 -25.57
CA LEU A 238 14.79 -15.74 -25.28
C LEU A 238 13.95 -16.22 -24.09
N LEU A 239 13.72 -15.34 -23.12
CA LEU A 239 12.84 -15.60 -22.00
C LEU A 239 11.46 -15.03 -22.33
N ASP A 240 10.44 -15.87 -22.21
CA ASP A 240 9.05 -15.43 -22.36
C ASP A 240 8.63 -14.66 -21.11
N VAL A 241 8.31 -13.37 -21.28
CA VAL A 241 7.91 -12.47 -20.20
C VAL A 241 6.40 -12.35 -20.22
N GLN A 242 5.74 -12.96 -19.24
CA GLN A 242 4.30 -12.88 -19.11
C GLN A 242 3.86 -11.49 -18.63
N THR A 243 3.16 -10.75 -19.49
CA THR A 243 2.59 -9.42 -19.18
C THR A 243 1.11 -9.47 -18.80
N GLU A 244 0.48 -10.64 -18.95
CA GLU A 244 -0.92 -10.87 -18.59
C GLU A 244 -1.06 -11.56 -17.23
N GLY A 245 -2.06 -11.15 -16.44
CA GLY A 245 -2.31 -11.73 -15.12
C GLY A 245 -1.42 -11.16 -14.00
N ILE A 246 -0.69 -10.08 -14.28
CA ILE A 246 0.15 -9.36 -13.32
C ILE A 246 -0.67 -8.37 -12.47
N ALA A 247 -1.84 -7.94 -12.95
CA ALA A 247 -2.72 -7.08 -12.18
C ALA A 247 -3.53 -7.88 -11.15
N SER A 248 -3.83 -7.23 -10.02
CA SER A 248 -4.70 -7.80 -8.97
C SER A 248 -6.04 -8.25 -9.55
N SER A 249 -6.54 -9.39 -9.09
CA SER A 249 -7.83 -9.91 -9.53
C SER A 249 -8.99 -8.96 -9.20
N SER A 250 -8.87 -8.19 -8.11
CA SER A 250 -9.86 -7.18 -7.72
C SER A 250 -9.93 -6.04 -8.74
N ASP A 251 -8.77 -5.52 -9.15
CA ASP A 251 -8.66 -4.43 -10.12
C ASP A 251 -9.28 -4.85 -11.45
N ARG A 252 -8.88 -6.01 -11.96
CA ARG A 252 -9.37 -6.57 -13.23
C ARG A 252 -10.88 -6.78 -13.27
N SER A 253 -11.52 -7.02 -12.13
CA SER A 253 -12.94 -7.38 -12.08
C SER A 253 -13.86 -6.23 -11.69
N HIS A 254 -13.38 -5.22 -10.96
CA HIS A 254 -14.24 -4.18 -10.37
C HIS A 254 -13.78 -2.75 -10.66
N MET A 255 -12.53 -2.52 -11.06
CA MET A 255 -12.00 -1.15 -11.21
C MET A 255 -11.84 -0.70 -12.66
N TYR A 256 -11.76 -1.62 -13.62
CA TYR A 256 -11.48 -1.31 -15.02
C TYR A 256 -12.46 -2.01 -15.95
N ALA A 257 -13.27 -1.22 -16.67
CA ALA A 257 -14.16 -1.72 -17.70
C ALA A 257 -13.45 -1.97 -19.02
N ASN A 258 -14.02 -2.89 -19.79
CA ASN A 258 -13.54 -3.25 -21.12
C ASN A 258 -14.15 -2.30 -22.17
N TYR A 259 -13.50 -1.15 -22.37
CA TYR A 259 -13.84 -0.20 -23.43
C TYR A 259 -12.57 0.26 -24.16
N THR A 260 -12.73 0.77 -25.38
CA THR A 260 -11.63 1.30 -26.19
C THR A 260 -11.29 2.73 -25.79
N ALA A 261 -10.01 3.00 -25.53
CA ALA A 261 -9.54 4.36 -25.26
C ALA A 261 -9.80 5.28 -26.48
N THR A 262 -10.13 6.55 -26.23
CA THR A 262 -10.38 7.55 -27.27
C THR A 262 -9.62 8.83 -26.98
N TRP A 263 -8.96 9.39 -28.00
CA TRP A 263 -8.12 10.58 -27.87
C TRP A 263 -7.02 10.47 -26.78
N PHE A 264 -6.65 9.26 -26.41
CA PHE A 264 -5.60 8.96 -25.44
C PHE A 264 -4.26 8.87 -26.18
N ASN A 265 -3.31 9.76 -25.86
CA ASN A 265 -1.96 9.81 -26.46
C ASN A 265 -1.91 9.52 -27.99
N PRO A 266 -2.76 10.13 -28.84
CA PRO A 266 -2.92 9.70 -30.24
C PRO A 266 -1.77 10.15 -31.15
N LEU A 267 -1.15 11.30 -30.86
CA LEU A 267 -0.07 11.87 -31.64
C LEU A 267 1.04 12.35 -30.72
N LEU A 268 2.25 12.32 -31.26
CA LEU A 268 3.41 12.94 -30.64
C LEU A 268 3.24 14.46 -30.66
N ASN A 269 3.13 15.02 -29.46
CA ASN A 269 3.13 16.45 -29.24
C ASN A 269 3.93 16.74 -27.96
N SER A 270 4.29 18.00 -27.73
CA SER A 270 5.06 18.41 -26.53
C SER A 270 4.36 18.11 -25.20
N LEU A 271 3.09 17.70 -25.24
CA LEU A 271 2.28 17.36 -24.07
C LEU A 271 2.18 15.86 -23.85
N ARG A 272 2.51 15.00 -24.83
CA ARG A 272 2.41 13.53 -24.73
C ARG A 272 3.42 13.05 -23.70
N GLY A 273 2.92 12.50 -22.60
CA GLY A 273 3.76 12.05 -21.49
C GLY A 273 3.98 10.54 -21.46
N GLY A 274 3.36 9.78 -22.36
CA GLY A 274 3.29 8.33 -22.23
C GLY A 274 2.75 7.58 -23.44
N ASP A 275 2.56 6.27 -23.25
CA ASP A 275 2.14 5.33 -24.28
C ASP A 275 0.67 5.50 -24.66
N ASN A 276 0.30 4.97 -25.81
CA ASN A 276 -1.08 4.81 -26.23
C ASN A 276 -1.60 3.40 -25.85
N LEU A 277 -2.92 3.27 -25.67
CA LEU A 277 -3.57 1.99 -25.41
C LEU A 277 -4.05 1.39 -26.73
N THR A 278 -3.40 0.31 -27.18
CA THR A 278 -3.79 -0.47 -28.35
C THR A 278 -4.85 -1.53 -28.05
N VAL A 279 -4.95 -1.93 -26.78
CA VAL A 279 -5.95 -2.87 -26.26
C VAL A 279 -6.99 -2.14 -25.40
N PRO A 280 -8.17 -2.72 -25.16
CA PRO A 280 -9.15 -2.12 -24.26
C PRO A 280 -8.59 -1.89 -22.85
N VAL A 281 -9.10 -0.86 -22.16
CA VAL A 281 -8.61 -0.45 -20.83
C VAL A 281 -8.61 -1.61 -19.83
N GLY A 282 -9.74 -2.32 -19.73
CA GLY A 282 -9.90 -3.50 -18.87
C GLY A 282 -9.08 -4.75 -19.27
N ALA A 283 -8.38 -4.71 -20.41
CA ALA A 283 -7.52 -5.82 -20.86
C ALA A 283 -6.02 -5.53 -20.63
N SER A 284 -5.64 -4.28 -20.35
CA SER A 284 -4.24 -3.90 -20.16
C SER A 284 -3.84 -3.95 -18.68
N ASP A 285 -3.26 -5.07 -18.26
CA ASP A 285 -2.74 -5.21 -16.89
C ASP A 285 -1.64 -4.19 -16.56
N ALA A 286 -0.78 -3.86 -17.54
CA ALA A 286 0.26 -2.85 -17.39
C ALA A 286 -0.32 -1.47 -17.08
N PHE A 287 -1.42 -1.09 -17.75
CA PHE A 287 -2.13 0.15 -17.48
C PHE A 287 -2.78 0.17 -16.09
N MET A 288 -3.37 -0.95 -15.67
CA MET A 288 -3.94 -1.06 -14.32
C MET A 288 -2.88 -0.89 -13.23
N ILE A 289 -1.69 -1.45 -13.44
CA ILE A 289 -0.54 -1.29 -12.53
C ILE A 289 -0.09 0.17 -12.51
N TRP A 290 -0.01 0.83 -13.67
CA TRP A 290 0.38 2.24 -13.74
C TRP A 290 -0.57 3.18 -12.99
N MET A 291 -1.88 2.90 -13.08
CA MET A 291 -2.91 3.71 -12.42
C MET A 291 -2.96 3.53 -10.89
N ARG A 292 -2.17 2.60 -10.34
CA ARG A 292 -2.02 2.38 -8.89
C ARG A 292 -0.93 3.32 -8.35
N LEU A 293 -1.37 4.34 -7.61
CA LEU A 293 -0.55 5.34 -6.93
C LEU A 293 -0.40 5.05 -5.44
#